data_AF-A0A940U567-F1
#
_entry.id   AF-A0A940U567-F1
#
_cell.length_a   1.000
_cell.length_b   1.000
_cell.length_c   1.000
_cell.angle_alpha   90.00
_cell.angle_beta   90.00
_cell.angle_gamma   90.00
#
_symmetry.space_group_name_H-M   'P 1'
#
loop_
_entity.id
_entity.type
_entity.pdbx_description
1 polymer ?
#
loop_
_entity_poly.entity_id
_entity_poly.type
_entity_poly.pdbx_seq_one_letter_code
_entity_poly.pdbx_strand_id
1 'polypeptide(L)'
;MDKASIIGIVLGIGAVLGGQALEGGSIHSLMQLAAAIIVFGGTFGAVFLSYPFQNVMGSFKDIKNILKEPPQDPFQIITQITQYANKARKEGILSLEKELKNIEDPFLKKSLAMAVDGVEPHLIREAMETELEYLDEHGKVNSKVWKAAGGYAPTIGILGAVLGLIHVMENLNDPSKLGSGIAVAFVATVYGVGSANLLFLPFSTKLEARHRHQVIIKEMILEGIISVSTGENPRLIEEKLKSFLSEFQKNKGQPSGAKAEVAGQTRPVEAKPGV
;
A
#
# COMPACT_ATOMS: atom_id res chain seq x y z
N MET A 1 -12.66 6.79 -2.10
CA MET A 1 -12.54 5.49 -1.41
C MET A 1 -11.93 4.49 -2.37
N ASP A 2 -11.06 3.60 -1.89
CA ASP A 2 -10.42 2.61 -2.76
C ASP A 2 -11.39 1.48 -3.15
N LYS A 3 -12.05 1.64 -4.31
CA LYS A 3 -13.05 0.71 -4.84
C LYS A 3 -12.49 -0.70 -5.02
N ALA A 4 -11.21 -0.83 -5.40
CA ALA A 4 -10.59 -2.13 -5.65
C ALA A 4 -10.47 -2.96 -4.36
N SER A 5 -10.11 -2.34 -3.24
CA SER A 5 -10.03 -3.02 -1.95
C SER A 5 -11.38 -3.53 -1.46
N ILE A 6 -12.44 -2.73 -1.63
CA ILE A 6 -13.79 -3.11 -1.21
C ILE A 6 -14.32 -4.25 -2.10
N ILE A 7 -14.17 -4.12 -3.42
CA ILE A 7 -14.58 -5.16 -4.37
C ILE A 7 -13.82 -6.46 -4.09
N GLY A 8 -12.50 -6.39 -3.83
CA GLY A 8 -11.68 -7.57 -3.55
C GLY A 8 -12.13 -8.33 -2.31
N ILE A 9 -12.40 -7.63 -1.20
CA ILE A 9 -12.88 -8.27 0.04
C ILE A 9 -14.26 -8.90 -0.19
N VAL A 10 -15.18 -8.17 -0.82
CA VAL A 10 -16.55 -8.67 -1.07
C VAL A 10 -16.54 -9.87 -2.01
N LEU A 11 -15.73 -9.82 -3.07
CA LEU A 11 -15.62 -10.92 -4.03
C LEU A 11 -14.93 -12.14 -3.41
N GLY A 12 -13.85 -11.95 -2.65
CA GLY A 12 -13.14 -13.04 -1.98
C GLY A 12 -13.99 -13.76 -0.94
N ILE A 13 -14.56 -13.02 0.01
CA ILE A 13 -15.44 -13.59 1.05
C ILE A 13 -16.74 -14.11 0.43
N GLY A 14 -17.33 -13.35 -0.49
CA GLY A 14 -18.58 -13.71 -1.16
C GLY A 14 -18.46 -14.97 -2.02
N ALA A 15 -17.33 -15.20 -2.68
CA ALA A 15 -17.10 -16.43 -3.43
C ALA A 15 -17.00 -17.67 -2.52
N VAL A 16 -16.32 -17.55 -1.37
CA VAL A 16 -16.21 -18.66 -0.41
C VAL A 16 -17.56 -18.97 0.24
N LEU A 17 -18.27 -17.95 0.73
CA LEU A 17 -19.59 -18.15 1.34
C LEU A 17 -20.66 -18.57 0.32
N GLY A 18 -20.59 -18.02 -0.90
CA GLY A 18 -21.47 -18.39 -2.01
C GLY A 18 -21.24 -19.83 -2.46
N GLY A 19 -19.98 -20.26 -2.57
CA GLY A 19 -19.63 -21.65 -2.85
C GLY A 19 -20.19 -22.62 -1.80
N GLN A 20 -20.00 -22.30 -0.51
CA GLN A 20 -20.57 -23.08 0.59
C GLN A 20 -22.10 -23.20 0.50
N ALA A 21 -22.79 -22.11 0.18
CA ALA A 21 -24.24 -22.10 0.06
C ALA A 21 -24.73 -22.92 -1.16
N LEU A 22 -24.00 -22.88 -2.28
CA LEU A 22 -24.32 -23.64 -3.49
C LEU A 22 -24.12 -25.15 -3.30
N GLU A 23 -23.15 -25.56 -2.48
CA GLU A 23 -22.95 -26.96 -2.09
C GLU A 23 -23.99 -27.44 -1.06
N GLY A 24 -24.95 -26.59 -0.66
CA GLY A 24 -25.97 -26.92 0.33
C GLY A 24 -25.47 -26.88 1.78
N GLY A 25 -24.29 -26.32 2.01
CA GLY A 25 -23.70 -26.19 3.34
C GLY A 25 -24.34 -25.07 4.16
N SER A 26 -24.52 -25.30 5.46
CA SER A 26 -24.98 -24.25 6.38
C SER A 26 -23.86 -23.25 6.67
N ILE A 27 -24.15 -21.94 6.71
CA ILE A 27 -23.16 -20.94 7.17
C ILE A 27 -22.85 -21.15 8.66
N HIS A 28 -23.82 -21.63 9.44
CA HIS A 28 -23.66 -21.87 10.87
C HIS A 28 -22.58 -22.91 11.18
N SER A 29 -22.38 -23.92 10.33
CA SER A 29 -21.31 -24.91 10.51
C SER A 29 -19.91 -24.34 10.36
N LEU A 30 -19.76 -23.15 9.74
CA LEU A 30 -18.50 -22.43 9.70
C LEU A 30 -18.30 -21.52 10.91
N MET A 31 -19.28 -21.34 11.80
CA MET A 31 -19.19 -20.44 12.97
C MET A 31 -18.74 -21.19 14.22
N GLN A 32 -17.52 -21.71 14.20
CA GLN A 32 -16.97 -22.47 15.32
C GLN A 32 -16.09 -21.58 16.21
N LEU A 33 -16.64 -21.14 17.36
CA LEU A 33 -15.94 -20.22 18.26
C LEU A 33 -14.59 -20.77 18.75
N ALA A 34 -14.52 -22.07 19.06
CA ALA A 34 -13.29 -22.72 19.49
C ALA A 34 -12.19 -22.62 18.42
N ALA A 35 -12.52 -22.91 17.15
CA ALA A 35 -11.59 -22.77 16.04
C ALA A 35 -11.14 -21.31 15.84
N ALA A 36 -12.06 -20.35 16.00
CA ALA A 36 -11.75 -18.93 15.89
C ALA A 36 -10.74 -18.49 16.97
N ILE A 37 -10.96 -18.89 18.22
CA ILE A 37 -10.06 -18.56 19.34
C ILE A 37 -8.67 -19.16 19.09
N ILE A 38 -8.58 -20.42 18.66
CA ILE A 38 -7.29 -21.06 18.35
C ILE A 38 -6.56 -20.28 17.26
N VAL A 39 -7.21 -20.07 16.12
CA VAL A 39 -6.58 -19.46 14.94
C VAL A 39 -6.25 -17.99 15.18
N PHE A 40 -7.24 -17.17 15.50
CA PHE A 40 -7.01 -15.73 15.67
C PHE A 40 -6.22 -15.42 16.94
N GLY A 41 -6.54 -16.09 18.05
CA GLY A 41 -5.79 -15.93 19.30
C GLY A 41 -4.34 -16.37 19.17
N GLY A 42 -4.08 -17.54 18.56
CA GLY A 42 -2.72 -18.01 18.30
C GLY A 42 -1.95 -17.14 17.32
N THR A 43 -2.60 -16.68 16.24
CA THR A 43 -1.98 -15.80 15.24
C THR A 43 -1.61 -14.45 15.85
N PHE A 44 -2.55 -13.79 16.53
CA PHE A 44 -2.26 -12.50 17.17
C PHE A 44 -1.29 -12.66 18.33
N GLY A 45 -1.35 -13.75 19.10
CA GLY A 45 -0.35 -14.09 20.11
C GLY A 45 1.06 -14.19 19.53
N ALA A 46 1.22 -14.91 18.41
CA ALA A 46 2.49 -15.00 17.70
C ALA A 46 2.96 -13.62 17.20
N VAL A 47 2.06 -12.81 16.63
CA VAL A 47 2.37 -11.44 16.19
C VAL A 47 2.80 -10.54 17.35
N PHE A 48 2.12 -10.59 18.50
CA PHE A 48 2.49 -9.83 19.70
C PHE A 48 3.84 -10.27 20.27
N LEU A 49 4.23 -11.54 20.07
CA LEU A 49 5.55 -12.02 20.44
C LEU A 49 6.63 -11.54 19.45
N SER A 50 6.30 -11.42 18.16
CA SER A 50 7.24 -11.00 17.13
C SER A 50 7.47 -9.49 17.04
N TYR A 51 6.51 -8.66 17.47
CA TYR A 51 6.55 -7.21 17.30
C TYR A 51 6.19 -6.44 18.58
N PRO A 52 6.81 -5.27 18.83
CA PRO A 52 6.41 -4.38 19.91
C PRO A 52 4.93 -4.00 19.85
N PHE A 53 4.29 -3.87 21.01
CA PHE A 53 2.85 -3.58 21.14
C PHE A 53 2.40 -2.33 20.34
N GLN A 54 3.23 -1.28 20.33
CA GLN A 54 2.93 -0.04 19.60
C GLN A 54 2.82 -0.26 18.09
N ASN A 55 3.69 -1.11 17.53
CA ASN A 55 3.70 -1.42 16.10
C ASN A 55 2.47 -2.24 15.71
N VAL A 56 2.09 -3.20 16.56
CA VAL A 56 0.87 -4.00 16.36
C VAL A 56 -0.36 -3.10 16.41
N MET A 57 -0.47 -2.21 17.41
CA MET A 57 -1.61 -1.30 17.50
C MET A 57 -1.63 -0.26 16.34
N GLY A 58 -0.47 0.18 15.87
CA GLY A 58 -0.32 1.04 14.70
C GLY A 58 -0.83 0.37 13.43
N SER A 59 -0.48 -0.90 13.20
CA SER A 59 -0.89 -1.64 12.01
C SER A 59 -2.41 -1.84 11.92
N PHE A 60 -3.11 -1.99 13.05
CA PHE A 60 -4.58 -2.04 13.08
C PHE A 60 -5.22 -0.70 12.71
N LYS A 61 -4.65 0.42 13.18
CA LYS A 61 -5.15 1.77 12.82
C LYS A 61 -5.00 2.03 11.33
N ASP A 62 -3.92 1.54 10.73
CA ASP A 62 -3.61 1.73 9.31
C ASP A 62 -4.50 0.95 8.35
N ILE A 63 -5.28 -0.04 8.81
CA ILE A 63 -6.31 -0.66 7.96
C ILE A 63 -7.29 0.41 7.44
N LYS A 64 -7.62 1.42 8.24
CA LYS A 64 -8.50 2.51 7.80
C LYS A 64 -7.89 3.28 6.63
N ASN A 65 -6.57 3.37 6.59
CA ASN A 65 -5.86 4.02 5.50
C ASN A 65 -5.96 3.18 4.22
N ILE A 66 -5.98 1.83 4.30
CA ILE A 66 -6.17 0.93 3.14
C ILE A 66 -7.45 1.25 2.34
N LEU A 67 -8.51 1.73 3.00
CA LEU A 67 -9.80 2.03 2.35
C LEU A 67 -9.92 3.46 1.82
N LYS A 68 -9.01 4.37 2.21
CA LYS A 68 -9.01 5.79 1.80
C LYS A 68 -8.18 5.99 0.54
N GLU A 69 -8.43 7.02 -0.28
CA GLU A 69 -7.53 7.32 -1.41
C GLU A 69 -6.16 7.85 -0.92
N PRO A 70 -5.08 7.73 -1.73
CA PRO A 70 -3.81 8.34 -1.41
C PRO A 70 -3.98 9.85 -1.17
N PRO A 71 -3.40 10.43 -0.11
CA PRO A 71 -3.69 11.80 0.29
C PRO A 71 -3.05 12.86 -0.60
N GLN A 72 -2.01 12.53 -1.37
CA GLN A 72 -1.25 13.50 -2.15
C GLN A 72 -1.38 13.21 -3.66
N ASP A 73 -1.81 14.22 -4.40
CA ASP A 73 -1.84 14.22 -5.87
C ASP A 73 -0.47 14.63 -6.43
N PRO A 74 0.25 13.73 -7.11
CA PRO A 74 1.56 14.03 -7.67
C PRO A 74 1.56 15.24 -8.62
N PHE A 75 0.47 15.51 -9.35
CA PHE A 75 0.41 16.66 -10.26
C PHE A 75 0.38 18.00 -9.54
N GLN A 76 -0.26 18.05 -8.38
CA GLN A 76 -0.29 19.26 -7.55
C GLN A 76 1.12 19.56 -7.02
N ILE A 77 1.85 18.52 -6.60
CA ILE A 77 3.23 18.65 -6.14
C ILE A 77 4.14 19.13 -7.27
N ILE A 78 4.05 18.54 -8.46
CA ILE A 78 4.82 19.00 -9.63
C ILE A 78 4.52 20.47 -9.94
N THR A 79 3.24 20.84 -9.96
CA THR A 79 2.81 22.21 -10.22
C THR A 79 3.38 23.18 -9.18
N GLN A 80 3.32 22.81 -7.91
CA GLN A 80 3.86 23.59 -6.80
C GLN A 80 5.38 23.78 -6.90
N ILE A 81 6.13 22.72 -7.19
CA ILE A 81 7.58 22.78 -7.38
C ILE A 81 7.94 23.65 -8.60
N THR A 82 7.22 23.51 -9.71
CA THR A 82 7.42 24.34 -10.91
C THR A 82 7.12 25.83 -10.62
N GLN A 83 6.13 26.14 -9.77
CA GLN A 83 5.88 27.51 -9.32
C GLN A 83 7.06 28.05 -8.49
N TYR A 84 7.61 27.24 -7.57
CA TYR A 84 8.81 27.60 -6.82
C TYR A 84 10.01 27.84 -7.72
N ALA A 85 10.23 26.98 -8.73
CA ALA A 85 11.29 27.16 -9.71
C ALA A 85 11.16 28.48 -10.48
N ASN A 86 9.95 28.81 -10.93
CA ASN A 86 9.69 30.07 -11.64
C ASN A 86 9.95 31.29 -10.76
N LYS A 87 9.53 31.25 -9.50
CA LYS A 87 9.73 32.34 -8.55
C LYS A 87 11.20 32.49 -8.17
N ALA A 88 11.88 31.40 -7.82
CA ALA A 88 13.32 31.39 -7.53
C ALA A 88 14.15 31.93 -8.69
N ARG A 89 13.78 31.62 -9.93
CA ARG A 89 14.51 32.11 -11.11
C ARG A 89 14.31 33.61 -11.38
N LYS A 90 13.12 34.16 -11.08
CA LYS A 90 12.81 35.58 -11.31
C LYS A 90 13.25 36.49 -10.18
N GLU A 91 13.05 36.05 -8.95
CA GLU A 91 13.19 36.85 -7.73
C GLU A 91 14.35 36.38 -6.83
N GLY A 92 15.04 35.32 -7.21
CA GLY A 92 16.07 34.66 -6.40
C GLY A 92 15.48 33.63 -5.42
N ILE A 93 16.29 32.67 -4.98
CA ILE A 93 15.84 31.56 -4.12
C ILE A 93 15.29 32.04 -2.76
N LEU A 94 15.84 33.14 -2.22
CA LEU A 94 15.40 33.76 -0.96
C LEU A 94 13.92 34.23 -1.02
N SER A 95 13.37 34.48 -2.21
CA SER A 95 11.95 34.84 -2.37
C SER A 95 11.00 33.71 -1.94
N LEU A 96 11.50 32.48 -1.82
CA LEU A 96 10.73 31.30 -1.39
C LEU A 96 10.57 31.21 0.13
N GLU A 97 11.29 32.02 0.93
CA GLU A 97 11.17 32.02 2.39
C GLU A 97 9.72 32.26 2.86
N LYS A 98 9.00 33.14 2.15
CA LYS A 98 7.58 33.44 2.43
C LYS A 98 6.66 32.25 2.19
N GLU A 99 7.03 31.35 1.27
CA GLU A 99 6.23 30.16 0.93
C GLU A 99 6.35 29.06 1.98
N LEU A 100 7.46 29.01 2.74
CA LEU A 100 7.69 27.99 3.79
C LEU A 100 6.59 27.93 4.85
N LYS A 101 5.86 29.03 5.07
CA LYS A 101 4.74 29.11 6.02
C LYS A 101 3.48 28.39 5.51
N ASN A 102 3.33 28.27 4.20
CA ASN A 102 2.15 27.70 3.54
C ASN A 102 2.33 26.22 3.18
N ILE A 103 3.52 25.66 3.38
CA ILE A 103 3.80 24.26 3.07
C ILE A 103 3.35 23.38 4.23
N GLU A 104 2.40 22.49 3.94
CA GLU A 104 1.89 21.49 4.90
C GLU A 104 2.81 20.28 5.04
N ASP A 105 3.40 19.80 3.94
CA ASP A 105 4.25 18.61 3.98
C ASP A 105 5.60 18.91 4.65
N PRO A 106 5.95 18.26 5.78
CA PRO A 106 7.17 18.58 6.53
C PRO A 106 8.45 18.30 5.73
N PHE A 107 8.44 17.30 4.85
CA PHE A 107 9.60 16.90 4.06
C PHE A 107 9.89 17.95 2.99
N LEU A 108 8.87 18.40 2.26
CA LEU A 108 8.96 19.52 1.30
C LEU A 108 9.39 20.82 1.99
N LYS A 109 8.82 21.12 3.16
CA LYS A 109 9.15 22.33 3.92
C LYS A 109 10.61 22.33 4.34
N LYS A 110 11.10 21.21 4.87
CA LYS A 110 12.47 21.06 5.34
C LYS A 110 13.48 21.15 4.20
N SER A 111 13.26 20.42 3.10
CA SER A 111 14.17 20.46 1.94
C SER A 111 14.21 21.85 1.31
N LEU A 112 13.05 22.52 1.16
CA LEU A 112 13.01 23.88 0.64
C LEU A 112 13.69 24.89 1.58
N ALA A 113 13.52 24.75 2.89
CA ALA A 113 14.19 25.61 3.86
C ALA A 113 15.71 25.51 3.75
N MET A 114 16.27 24.31 3.64
CA MET A 114 17.71 24.10 3.44
C MET A 114 18.21 24.77 2.15
N ALA A 115 17.42 24.72 1.08
CA ALA A 115 17.76 25.39 -0.18
C ALA A 115 17.73 26.92 -0.04
N VAL A 116 16.75 27.47 0.69
CA VAL A 116 16.66 28.92 0.99
C VAL A 116 17.83 29.38 1.87
N ASP A 117 18.25 28.56 2.83
CA ASP A 117 19.39 28.82 3.72
C ASP A 117 20.76 28.74 2.99
N GLY A 118 20.76 28.37 1.70
CA GLY A 118 21.97 28.32 0.88
C GLY A 118 22.83 27.07 1.12
N VAL A 119 22.24 25.98 1.64
CA VAL A 119 22.94 24.70 1.77
C VAL A 119 23.27 24.15 0.37
N GLU A 120 24.49 23.67 0.19
CA GLU A 120 24.93 23.09 -1.08
C GLU A 120 24.03 21.92 -1.52
N PRO A 121 23.65 21.80 -2.81
CA PRO A 121 22.68 20.80 -3.27
C PRO A 121 23.03 19.34 -2.90
N HIS A 122 24.33 19.00 -2.87
CA HIS A 122 24.75 17.65 -2.50
C HIS A 122 24.50 17.35 -1.00
N LEU A 123 24.62 18.35 -0.12
CA LEU A 123 24.38 18.20 1.32
C LEU A 123 22.88 18.07 1.60
N ILE A 124 22.05 18.81 0.85
CA ILE A 124 20.59 18.64 0.89
C ILE A 124 20.23 17.22 0.49
N ARG A 125 20.80 16.72 -0.62
CA ARG A 125 20.60 15.35 -1.08
C ARG A 125 20.94 14.33 0.01
N GLU A 126 22.17 14.38 0.52
CA GLU A 126 22.66 13.45 1.55
C GLU A 126 21.77 13.43 2.80
N ALA A 127 21.42 14.61 3.32
CA ALA A 127 20.59 14.72 4.52
C ALA A 127 19.16 14.22 4.29
N MET A 128 18.56 14.57 3.15
CA MET A 128 17.17 14.20 2.85
C MET A 128 17.05 12.74 2.40
N GLU A 129 18.05 12.17 1.72
CA GLU A 129 18.11 10.73 1.41
C GLU A 129 18.24 9.90 2.68
N THR A 130 19.09 10.32 3.63
CA THR A 130 19.19 9.68 4.96
C THR A 130 17.84 9.66 5.69
N GLU A 131 17.11 10.78 5.67
CA GLU A 131 15.77 10.86 6.27
C GLU A 131 14.75 9.99 5.53
N LEU A 132 14.83 9.95 4.20
CA LEU A 132 13.96 9.12 3.37
C LEU A 132 14.18 7.62 3.64
N GLU A 133 15.44 7.19 3.77
CA GLU A 133 15.79 5.81 4.14
C GLU A 133 15.22 5.45 5.52
N TYR A 134 15.39 6.33 6.50
CA TYR A 134 14.82 6.14 7.83
C TYR A 134 13.28 6.00 7.79
N LEU A 135 12.61 6.88 7.02
CA LEU A 135 11.16 6.81 6.81
C LEU A 135 10.75 5.52 6.08
N ASP A 136 11.53 5.06 5.11
CA ASP A 136 11.24 3.85 4.35
C ASP A 136 11.35 2.59 5.22
N GLU A 137 12.39 2.49 6.04
CA GLU A 137 12.56 1.35 6.95
C GLU A 137 11.46 1.27 8.01
N HIS A 138 11.12 2.40 8.63
CA HIS A 138 10.13 2.46 9.70
C HIS A 138 8.69 2.36 9.17
N GLY A 139 8.40 2.95 8.01
CA GLY A 139 7.06 2.91 7.41
C GLY A 139 6.61 1.52 6.96
N LYS A 140 7.57 0.60 6.71
CA LYS A 140 7.28 -0.81 6.37
C LYS A 140 6.89 -1.67 7.57
N VAL A 141 7.05 -1.20 8.81
CA VAL A 141 6.80 -2.02 10.00
C VAL A 141 5.34 -2.48 10.05
N ASN A 142 4.40 -1.61 9.70
CA ASN A 142 2.97 -1.93 9.78
C ASN A 142 2.55 -2.97 8.72
N SER A 143 3.12 -2.94 7.52
CA SER A 143 2.87 -3.99 6.52
C SER A 143 3.50 -5.33 6.95
N LYS A 144 4.70 -5.30 7.52
CA LYS A 144 5.38 -6.50 8.05
C LYS A 144 4.56 -7.22 9.13
N VAL A 145 3.87 -6.49 10.00
CA VAL A 145 2.96 -7.09 11.01
C VAL A 145 1.86 -7.92 10.34
N TRP A 146 1.20 -7.39 9.30
CA TRP A 146 0.16 -8.11 8.56
C TRP A 146 0.73 -9.29 7.75
N LYS A 147 1.94 -9.13 7.20
CA LYS A 147 2.66 -10.22 6.54
C LYS A 147 2.92 -11.38 7.49
N ALA A 148 3.37 -11.07 8.71
CA ALA A 148 3.62 -12.07 9.74
C ALA A 148 2.32 -12.76 10.19
N ALA A 149 1.24 -12.00 10.40
CA ALA A 149 -0.08 -12.56 10.68
C ALA A 149 -0.53 -13.55 9.59
N GLY A 150 -0.33 -13.19 8.32
CA GLY A 150 -0.61 -14.06 7.17
C GLY A 150 0.28 -15.30 7.10
N GLY A 151 1.52 -15.22 7.58
CA GLY A 151 2.42 -16.37 7.69
C GLY A 151 2.05 -17.32 8.84
N TYR A 152 1.62 -16.78 9.99
CA TYR A 152 1.27 -17.59 11.14
C TYR A 152 -0.11 -18.23 11.02
N ALA A 153 -1.12 -17.52 10.51
CA ALA A 153 -2.50 -18.00 10.51
C ALA A 153 -2.71 -19.41 9.92
N PRO A 154 -2.12 -19.80 8.76
CA PRO A 154 -2.27 -21.15 8.23
C PRO A 154 -1.63 -22.20 9.13
N THR A 155 -0.46 -21.90 9.70
CA THR A 155 0.26 -22.82 10.60
C THR A 155 -0.49 -23.04 11.92
N ILE A 156 -1.10 -21.99 12.47
CA ILE A 156 -1.99 -22.11 13.64
C ILE A 156 -3.28 -22.87 13.25
N GLY A 157 -3.78 -22.70 12.03
CA GLY A 157 -4.87 -23.51 11.48
C GLY A 157 -4.56 -25.01 11.49
N ILE A 158 -3.34 -25.39 11.09
CA ILE A 158 -2.86 -26.78 11.16
C ILE A 158 -2.80 -27.26 12.61
N LEU A 159 -2.32 -26.44 13.55
CA LEU A 159 -2.36 -26.78 14.99
C LEU A 159 -3.80 -26.99 15.49
N GLY A 160 -4.75 -26.15 15.05
CA GLY A 160 -6.17 -26.34 15.35
C GLY A 160 -6.73 -27.64 14.79
N ALA A 161 -6.28 -28.06 13.60
CA ALA A 161 -6.63 -29.36 13.03
C ALA A 161 -6.11 -30.54 13.87
N VAL A 162 -4.85 -30.45 14.32
CA VAL A 162 -4.26 -31.46 15.22
C VAL A 162 -5.00 -31.52 16.55
N LEU A 163 -5.35 -30.38 17.15
CA LEU A 163 -6.12 -30.32 18.39
C LEU A 163 -7.52 -30.93 18.21
N GLY A 164 -8.19 -30.66 17.09
CA GLY A 164 -9.47 -31.29 16.79
C GLY A 164 -9.36 -32.81 16.62
N LEU A 165 -8.29 -33.30 15.97
CA LEU A 165 -8.02 -34.73 15.86
C LEU A 165 -7.78 -35.39 17.22
N ILE A 166 -7.02 -34.74 18.12
CA ILE A 166 -6.81 -35.24 19.49
C ILE A 166 -8.16 -35.41 20.20
N HIS A 167 -9.05 -34.43 20.08
CA HIS A 167 -10.39 -34.50 20.67
C HIS A 167 -11.24 -35.66 20.10
N VAL A 168 -11.10 -35.95 18.81
CA VAL A 168 -11.76 -37.10 18.16
C VAL A 168 -11.21 -38.42 18.72
N MET A 169 -9.88 -38.53 18.89
CA MET A 169 -9.24 -39.73 19.45
C MET A 169 -9.62 -39.98 20.91
N GLU A 170 -9.78 -38.92 21.71
CA GLU A 170 -10.24 -39.02 23.10
C GLU A 170 -11.67 -39.54 23.22
N ASN A 171 -12.51 -39.32 22.20
CA ASN A 171 -13.94 -39.66 22.22
C ASN A 171 -14.30 -40.78 21.22
N LEU A 172 -13.33 -41.64 20.86
CA LEU A 172 -13.52 -42.68 19.83
C LEU A 172 -14.72 -43.61 20.10
N ASN A 173 -15.04 -43.83 21.37
CA ASN A 173 -16.12 -44.71 21.81
C ASN A 173 -17.50 -44.04 21.80
N ASP A 174 -17.60 -42.74 21.51
CA ASP A 174 -18.84 -41.97 21.48
C ASP A 174 -19.03 -41.28 20.12
N PRO A 175 -19.71 -41.94 19.16
CA PRO A 175 -19.95 -41.38 17.83
C PRO A 175 -20.63 -40.01 17.82
N SER A 176 -21.40 -39.68 18.86
CA SER A 176 -22.11 -38.40 18.95
C SER A 176 -21.17 -37.22 19.16
N LYS A 177 -19.98 -37.44 19.73
CA LYS A 177 -18.97 -36.40 20.00
C LYS A 177 -17.91 -36.25 18.92
N LEU A 178 -17.71 -37.29 18.09
CA LEU A 178 -16.74 -37.28 17.00
C LEU A 178 -16.97 -36.12 16.03
N GLY A 179 -18.23 -35.86 15.66
CA GLY A 179 -18.58 -34.81 14.71
C GLY A 179 -18.09 -33.42 15.14
N SER A 180 -18.12 -33.12 16.44
CA SER A 180 -17.69 -31.82 16.96
C SER A 180 -16.19 -31.58 16.81
N GLY A 181 -15.35 -32.58 17.13
CA GLY A 181 -13.90 -32.48 17.00
C GLY A 181 -13.44 -32.40 15.54
N ILE A 182 -14.06 -33.18 14.66
CA ILE A 182 -13.82 -33.13 13.22
C ILE A 182 -14.18 -31.74 12.67
N ALA A 183 -15.33 -31.18 13.07
CA ALA A 183 -15.75 -29.85 12.65
C ALA A 183 -14.77 -28.76 13.11
N VAL A 184 -14.29 -28.79 14.36
CA VAL A 184 -13.26 -27.84 14.83
C VAL A 184 -12.02 -27.93 13.95
N ALA A 185 -11.56 -29.13 13.61
CA ALA A 185 -10.33 -29.33 12.85
C ALA A 185 -10.40 -28.73 11.44
N PHE A 186 -11.49 -29.00 10.71
CA PHE A 186 -11.68 -28.47 9.37
C PHE A 186 -11.92 -26.95 9.39
N VAL A 187 -12.76 -26.45 10.30
CA VAL A 187 -13.04 -25.02 10.40
C VAL A 187 -11.78 -24.23 10.80
N ALA A 188 -10.92 -24.78 11.67
CA ALA A 188 -9.64 -24.15 11.99
C ALA A 188 -8.72 -24.01 10.77
N THR A 189 -8.70 -25.03 9.90
CA THR A 189 -7.93 -24.97 8.64
C THR A 189 -8.49 -23.90 7.70
N VAL A 190 -9.81 -23.84 7.56
CA VAL A 190 -10.51 -22.82 6.75
C VAL A 190 -10.23 -21.41 7.28
N TYR A 191 -10.31 -21.20 8.59
CA TYR A 191 -9.98 -19.91 9.20
C TYR A 191 -8.51 -19.54 9.02
N GLY A 192 -7.58 -20.47 9.18
CA GLY A 192 -6.16 -20.22 9.03
C GLY A 192 -5.80 -19.80 7.60
N VAL A 193 -6.11 -20.66 6.63
CA VAL A 193 -5.81 -20.39 5.21
C VAL A 193 -6.64 -19.23 4.66
N GLY A 194 -7.92 -19.16 5.03
CA GLY A 194 -8.83 -18.12 4.59
C GLY A 194 -8.44 -16.73 5.09
N SER A 195 -8.20 -16.57 6.39
CA SER A 195 -7.80 -15.27 6.94
C SER A 195 -6.43 -14.81 6.44
N ALA A 196 -5.48 -15.74 6.25
CA ALA A 196 -4.18 -15.42 5.67
C ALA A 196 -4.28 -14.84 4.25
N ASN A 197 -4.97 -15.55 3.36
CA ASN A 197 -4.95 -15.25 1.92
C ASN A 197 -6.01 -14.23 1.51
N LEU A 198 -7.15 -14.17 2.21
CA LEU A 198 -8.22 -13.23 1.87
C LEU A 198 -8.08 -11.89 2.57
N LEU A 199 -7.36 -11.82 3.70
CA LEU A 199 -7.28 -10.62 4.53
C LEU A 199 -5.83 -10.20 4.81
N PHE A 200 -5.07 -10.98 5.58
CA PHE A 200 -3.80 -10.52 6.15
C PHE A 200 -2.72 -10.23 5.10
N LEU A 201 -2.49 -11.14 4.17
CA LEU A 201 -1.50 -10.95 3.10
C LEU A 201 -1.92 -9.82 2.13
N PRO A 202 -3.17 -9.74 1.65
CA PRO A 202 -3.64 -8.58 0.88
C PRO A 202 -3.47 -7.24 1.62
N PHE A 203 -3.74 -7.19 2.92
CA PHE A 203 -3.54 -5.98 3.72
C PHE A 203 -2.07 -5.55 3.76
N SER A 204 -1.15 -6.50 3.97
CA SER A 204 0.29 -6.25 3.89
C SER A 204 0.69 -5.65 2.54
N THR A 205 0.32 -6.32 1.44
CA THR A 205 0.69 -5.89 0.08
C THR A 205 0.16 -4.49 -0.23
N LYS A 206 -1.07 -4.19 0.22
CA LYS A 206 -1.69 -2.89 -0.04
C LYS A 206 -1.07 -1.76 0.78
N LEU A 207 -0.71 -2.02 2.04
CA LEU A 207 0.03 -1.06 2.86
C LEU A 207 1.42 -0.80 2.29
N GLU A 208 2.12 -1.85 1.85
CA GLU A 208 3.43 -1.72 1.21
C GLU A 208 3.36 -0.89 -0.08
N ALA A 209 2.37 -1.14 -0.94
CA ALA A 209 2.16 -0.34 -2.15
C ALA A 209 1.90 1.14 -1.85
N ARG A 210 1.14 1.45 -0.79
CA ARG A 210 0.89 2.85 -0.36
C ARG A 210 2.14 3.52 0.18
N HIS A 211 2.88 2.80 1.01
CA HIS A 211 4.14 3.28 1.56
C HIS A 211 5.13 3.58 0.43
N ARG A 212 5.27 2.66 -0.54
CA ARG A 212 6.09 2.88 -1.73
C ARG A 212 5.67 4.13 -2.52
N HIS A 213 4.38 4.37 -2.68
CA HIS A 213 3.89 5.58 -3.33
C HIS A 213 4.26 6.86 -2.56
N GLN A 214 4.23 6.84 -1.24
CA GLN A 214 4.67 7.99 -0.42
C GLN A 214 6.18 8.24 -0.56
N VAL A 215 6.99 7.17 -0.58
CA VAL A 215 8.45 7.27 -0.80
C VAL A 215 8.73 7.89 -2.17
N ILE A 216 8.10 7.40 -3.24
CA ILE A 216 8.25 7.94 -4.61
C ILE A 216 7.90 9.44 -4.66
N ILE A 217 6.85 9.88 -3.96
CA ILE A 217 6.51 11.30 -3.89
C ILE A 217 7.62 12.12 -3.21
N LYS A 218 8.21 11.59 -2.13
CA LYS A 218 9.31 12.27 -1.42
C LYS A 218 10.60 12.30 -2.24
N GLU A 219 10.91 11.24 -2.99
CA GLU A 219 11.99 11.23 -3.98
C GLU A 219 11.77 12.31 -5.05
N MET A 220 10.55 12.43 -5.58
CA MET A 220 10.16 13.46 -6.55
C MET A 220 10.30 14.87 -5.97
N ILE A 221 9.87 15.07 -4.71
CA ILE A 221 10.04 16.35 -4.00
C ILE A 221 11.53 16.69 -3.88
N LEU A 222 12.36 15.74 -3.44
CA LEU A 222 13.79 15.96 -3.27
C LEU A 222 14.45 16.36 -4.59
N GLU A 223 14.19 15.61 -5.67
CA GLU A 223 14.75 15.90 -6.98
C GLU A 223 14.30 17.27 -7.49
N GLY A 224 13.02 17.61 -7.27
CA GLY A 224 12.47 18.91 -7.62
C GLY A 224 13.13 20.07 -6.88
N ILE A 225 13.35 19.96 -5.57
CA ILE A 225 14.00 21.00 -4.77
C ILE A 225 15.48 21.16 -5.13
N ILE A 226 16.18 20.07 -5.40
CA ILE A 226 17.56 20.13 -5.89
C ILE A 226 17.62 20.88 -7.22
N SER A 227 16.74 20.55 -8.16
CA SER A 227 16.65 21.26 -9.44
C SER A 227 16.29 22.75 -9.29
N VAL A 228 15.44 23.11 -8.32
CA VAL A 228 15.15 24.52 -7.98
C VAL A 228 16.42 25.21 -7.46
N SER A 229 17.15 24.55 -6.57
CA SER A 229 18.37 25.07 -5.95
C SER A 229 19.51 25.29 -6.96
N THR A 230 19.61 24.45 -7.98
CA THR A 230 20.62 24.57 -9.06
C THR A 230 20.21 25.56 -10.15
N GLY A 231 19.00 26.11 -10.08
CA GLY A 231 18.51 27.08 -11.07
C GLY A 231 18.16 26.45 -12.43
N GLU A 232 17.80 25.16 -12.47
CA GLU A 232 17.38 24.49 -13.69
C GLU A 232 16.15 25.17 -14.32
N ASN A 233 15.97 24.98 -15.65
CA ASN A 233 14.84 25.57 -16.34
C ASN A 233 13.52 24.94 -15.83
N PRO A 234 12.52 25.73 -15.37
CA PRO A 234 11.27 25.19 -14.83
C PRO A 234 10.56 24.18 -15.75
N ARG A 235 10.68 24.32 -17.08
CA ARG A 235 10.13 23.35 -18.04
C ARG A 235 10.85 21.99 -17.98
N LEU A 236 12.18 22.01 -17.85
CA LEU A 236 12.97 20.79 -17.71
C LEU A 236 12.71 20.11 -16.36
N ILE A 237 12.52 20.89 -15.30
CA ILE A 237 12.12 20.37 -13.98
C ILE A 237 10.77 19.67 -14.11
N GLU A 238 9.78 20.30 -14.73
CA GLU A 238 8.46 19.70 -14.91
C GLU A 238 8.52 18.38 -15.70
N GLU A 239 9.28 18.32 -16.80
CA GLU A 239 9.49 17.08 -17.57
C GLU A 239 10.19 15.99 -16.75
N LYS A 240 11.22 16.36 -15.99
CA LYS A 240 11.95 15.46 -15.09
C LYS A 240 11.02 14.89 -14.03
N LEU A 241 10.21 15.71 -13.37
CA LEU A 241 9.29 15.24 -12.33
C LEU A 241 8.14 14.40 -12.90
N LYS A 242 7.67 14.67 -14.12
CA LYS A 242 6.69 13.82 -14.81
C LYS A 242 7.21 12.41 -15.07
N SER A 243 8.54 12.18 -15.08
CA SER A 243 9.11 10.83 -15.22
C SER A 243 8.81 9.92 -14.04
N PHE A 244 8.51 10.47 -12.85
CA PHE A 244 8.10 9.72 -11.66
C PHE A 244 6.63 9.25 -11.72
N LEU A 245 5.86 9.73 -12.70
CA LEU A 245 4.46 9.35 -12.85
C LEU A 245 4.31 8.12 -13.75
N SER A 246 3.38 7.23 -13.40
CA SER A 246 2.95 6.18 -14.33
C SER A 246 2.28 6.77 -15.57
N GLU A 247 2.31 6.05 -16.69
CA GLU A 247 1.64 6.47 -17.94
C GLU A 247 0.14 6.76 -17.74
N PHE A 248 -0.53 6.00 -16.87
CA PHE A 248 -1.92 6.25 -16.51
C PHE A 248 -2.09 7.60 -15.79
N GLN A 249 -1.18 7.94 -14.87
CA GLN A 249 -1.19 9.22 -14.19
C GLN A 249 -0.92 10.35 -15.19
N LYS A 250 0.12 10.24 -16.03
CA LYS A 250 0.45 11.23 -17.09
C LYS A 250 -0.77 11.60 -17.94
N ASN A 251 -1.54 10.60 -18.36
CA ASN A 251 -2.74 10.78 -19.18
C ASN A 251 -3.93 11.42 -18.44
N LYS A 252 -3.96 11.38 -17.11
CA LYS A 252 -5.00 11.99 -16.27
C LYS A 252 -4.75 13.49 -16.03
N GLY A 253 -3.49 13.91 -16.05
CA GLY A 253 -3.09 15.32 -15.87
C GLY A 253 -3.00 16.13 -17.17
N GLN A 254 -3.17 15.52 -18.35
CA GLN A 254 -3.27 16.27 -19.61
C GLN A 254 -4.70 16.84 -19.76
N PRO A 255 -4.88 18.14 -20.02
CA PRO A 255 -6.19 18.69 -20.34
C PRO A 255 -6.76 17.95 -21.55
N SER A 256 -8.07 17.67 -21.50
CA SER A 256 -8.83 16.81 -22.42
C SER A 256 -8.80 17.21 -23.92
N GLY A 257 -7.99 18.19 -24.32
CA GLY A 257 -7.80 18.62 -25.71
C GLY A 257 -6.63 17.97 -26.46
N ALA A 258 -5.64 17.38 -25.78
CA ALA A 258 -4.44 16.85 -26.46
C ALA A 258 -4.61 15.43 -27.04
N LYS A 259 -5.70 14.72 -26.70
CA LYS A 259 -5.96 13.36 -27.22
C LYS A 259 -6.37 13.34 -28.70
N ALA A 260 -6.68 14.49 -29.30
CA ALA A 260 -7.13 14.55 -30.69
C ALA A 260 -5.98 14.46 -31.72
N GLU A 261 -4.74 14.77 -31.34
CA GLU A 261 -3.65 14.91 -32.33
C GLU A 261 -2.85 13.62 -32.54
N VAL A 262 -2.80 12.73 -31.53
CA VAL A 262 -2.04 11.46 -31.62
C VAL A 262 -2.81 10.36 -32.37
N ALA A 263 -4.13 10.49 -32.51
CA ALA A 263 -4.97 9.54 -33.26
C ALA A 263 -4.93 9.75 -34.79
N GLY A 264 -4.35 10.84 -35.28
CA GLY A 264 -4.35 11.22 -36.70
C GLY A 264 -3.16 10.76 -37.53
N GLN A 265 -2.15 10.10 -36.95
CA GLN A 265 -0.96 9.64 -37.67
C GLN A 265 -0.84 8.11 -37.69
N THR A 266 -1.91 7.42 -38.07
CA THR A 266 -1.75 6.10 -38.70
C THR A 266 -1.24 6.33 -40.12
N ARG A 267 0.07 6.12 -40.32
CA ARG A 267 0.73 6.09 -41.64
C ARG A 267 -0.06 5.17 -42.59
N PRO A 268 -0.34 5.57 -43.84
CA PRO A 268 -0.88 4.65 -44.83
C PRO A 268 0.17 3.59 -45.14
N VAL A 269 -0.21 2.33 -45.00
CA VAL A 269 0.56 1.18 -45.49
C VAL A 269 0.54 1.25 -47.02
N GLU A 270 1.67 1.62 -47.62
CA GLU A 270 1.87 1.49 -49.06
C GLU A 270 1.81 0.00 -49.43
N ALA A 271 0.68 -0.40 -50.02
CA ALA A 271 0.55 -1.65 -50.74
C ALA A 271 1.36 -1.54 -52.05
N LYS A 272 2.47 -2.27 -52.15
CA LYS A 272 3.14 -2.49 -53.43
C LYS A 272 2.26 -3.39 -54.31
N PRO A 273 1.97 -3.01 -55.57
CA PRO A 273 1.34 -3.91 -56.52
C PRO A 273 2.38 -4.88 -57.11
N GLY A 274 1.96 -6.12 -57.35
CA GLY A 274 2.82 -7.16 -57.89
C GLY A 274 3.23 -6.97 -59.35
N VAL A 275 4.44 -7.44 -59.66
CA VAL A 275 4.84 -8.26 -60.82
C VAL A 275 6.02 -9.11 -60.35
#